data_AF-A0A8I1NHH9-F1
#
_entry.id   AF-A0A8I1NHH9-F1
#
_cell.length_a   1.000
_cell.length_b   1.000
_cell.length_c   1.000
_cell.angle_alpha   90.00
_cell.angle_beta   90.00
_cell.angle_gamma   90.00
#
_symmetry.space_group_name_H-M   'P 1'
#
loop_
_entity.id
_entity.type
_entity.pdbx_description
1 polymer ?
#
loop_
_entity_poly.entity_id
_entity_poly.type
_entity_poly.pdbx_seq_one_letter_code
_entity_poly.pdbx_strand_id
1 'polypeptide(L)'
;MGTENISGRASRAYSTARDNQHVRRLIEDEELRASLIAAALAGRKALQRIQSNRSSAVESVTQDKRVKKELQSAADSLRDAADRLKAPAKKKRHPIRKLLFVGIITGGLVLAFSESARKSLLDAIFGAEEEFVYTSTTSTESAQTNGTPVGE
;
A
#
# COMPACT_ATOMS: atom_id res chain seq x y z
N MET A 1 -24.91 -6.00 13.81
CA MET A 1 -25.38 -6.03 12.39
C MET A 1 -24.71 -4.88 11.63
N GLY A 2 -23.68 -5.13 10.82
CA GLY A 2 -22.92 -4.03 10.18
C GLY A 2 -22.05 -4.37 8.96
N THR A 3 -21.95 -5.64 8.55
CA THR A 3 -21.02 -6.09 7.49
C THR A 3 -21.62 -6.04 6.07
N GLU A 4 -22.93 -5.85 5.94
CA GLU A 4 -23.66 -5.90 4.66
C GLU A 4 -23.39 -4.68 3.75
N ASN A 5 -22.72 -3.65 4.27
CA ASN A 5 -22.55 -2.38 3.58
C ASN A 5 -21.19 -2.22 2.89
N ILE A 6 -20.18 -3.01 3.25
CA ILE A 6 -18.80 -2.80 2.78
C ILE A 6 -18.60 -3.47 1.42
N SER A 7 -19.05 -4.71 1.27
CA SER A 7 -19.05 -5.44 0.00
C SER A 7 -19.90 -4.73 -1.05
N GLY A 8 -21.08 -4.24 -0.67
CA GLY A 8 -21.96 -3.47 -1.54
C GLY A 8 -21.35 -2.13 -1.99
N ARG A 9 -20.60 -1.44 -1.12
CA ARG A 9 -19.89 -0.20 -1.45
C ARG A 9 -18.68 -0.45 -2.35
N ALA A 10 -17.90 -1.49 -2.09
CA ALA A 10 -16.77 -1.89 -2.93
C ALA A 10 -17.23 -2.31 -4.34
N SER A 11 -18.28 -3.14 -4.43
CA SER A 11 -18.84 -3.56 -5.72
C SER A 11 -19.46 -2.41 -6.51
N ARG A 12 -20.14 -1.46 -5.85
CA ARG A 12 -20.64 -0.24 -6.51
C ARG A 12 -19.52 0.69 -6.94
N ALA A 13 -18.46 0.83 -6.13
CA ALA A 13 -17.28 1.60 -6.52
C ALA A 13 -16.59 0.96 -7.74
N TYR A 14 -16.50 -0.37 -7.78
CA TYR A 14 -15.94 -1.12 -8.90
C TYR A 14 -16.77 -1.01 -10.18
N SER A 15 -18.10 -1.16 -10.10
CA SER A 15 -18.99 -1.01 -11.25
C SER A 15 -18.99 0.43 -11.80
N THR A 16 -19.02 1.42 -10.90
CA THR A 16 -18.96 2.84 -11.29
C THR A 16 -17.59 3.22 -11.85
N ALA A 17 -16.51 2.59 -11.36
CA ALA A 17 -15.18 2.76 -11.91
C ALA A 17 -15.07 2.16 -13.32
N ARG A 18 -15.59 0.94 -13.55
CA ARG A 18 -15.66 0.30 -14.88
C ARG A 18 -16.38 1.15 -15.92
N ASP A 19 -17.45 1.84 -15.53
CA ASP A 19 -18.23 2.70 -16.43
C ASP A 19 -17.57 4.09 -16.62
N ASN A 20 -16.47 4.36 -15.90
CA ASN A 20 -15.72 5.59 -16.01
C ASN A 20 -14.72 5.52 -17.18
N GLN A 21 -14.75 6.54 -18.06
CA GLN A 21 -13.85 6.69 -19.20
C GLN A 21 -12.35 6.56 -18.83
N HIS A 22 -11.99 6.90 -17.59
CA HIS A 22 -10.61 6.77 -17.10
C HIS A 22 -10.17 5.31 -16.89
N VAL A 23 -11.08 4.42 -16.52
CA VAL A 23 -10.77 2.98 -16.32
C VAL A 23 -10.73 2.25 -17.65
N ARG A 24 -11.61 2.61 -18.60
CA ARG A 24 -11.47 2.14 -19.99
C ARG A 24 -10.12 2.53 -20.59
N ARG A 25 -9.67 3.78 -20.39
CA ARG A 25 -8.35 4.21 -20.87
C ARG A 25 -7.18 3.48 -20.19
N LEU A 26 -7.26 3.19 -18.90
CA LEU A 26 -6.26 2.34 -18.22
C LEU A 26 -6.20 0.92 -18.82
N ILE A 27 -7.32 0.42 -19.34
CA ILE A 27 -7.45 -0.91 -19.97
C ILE A 27 -7.20 -0.88 -21.49
N GLU A 28 -7.22 0.28 -22.13
CA GLU A 28 -7.05 0.43 -23.58
C GLU A 28 -5.69 1.00 -23.97
N ASP A 29 -5.11 1.89 -23.16
CA ASP A 29 -3.83 2.55 -23.43
C ASP A 29 -2.66 1.65 -22.98
N GLU A 30 -2.05 0.99 -23.95
CA GLU A 30 -0.90 0.10 -23.74
C GLU A 30 0.32 0.87 -23.20
N GLU A 31 0.54 2.09 -23.66
CA GLU A 31 1.67 2.89 -23.23
C GLU A 31 1.47 3.42 -21.81
N LEU A 32 0.23 3.75 -21.42
CA LEU A 32 -0.12 4.07 -20.02
C LEU A 32 0.17 2.89 -19.10
N ARG A 33 -0.19 1.66 -19.51
CA ARG A 33 0.11 0.44 -18.76
C ARG A 33 1.60 0.19 -18.67
N ALA A 34 2.33 0.33 -19.77
CA ALA A 34 3.78 0.19 -19.80
C ALA A 34 4.47 1.17 -18.85
N SER A 35 4.06 2.45 -18.85
CA SER A 35 4.59 3.47 -17.93
C SER A 35 4.29 3.14 -16.46
N LEU A 36 3.09 2.66 -16.13
CA LEU A 36 2.74 2.26 -14.77
C LEU A 36 3.54 1.03 -14.31
N ILE A 37 3.70 0.03 -15.17
CA ILE A 37 4.49 -1.17 -14.90
C ILE A 37 5.96 -0.80 -14.71
N ALA A 38 6.50 0.06 -15.57
CA ALA A 38 7.87 0.56 -15.45
C ALA A 38 8.08 1.31 -14.13
N ALA A 39 7.14 2.17 -13.75
CA ALA A 39 7.19 2.87 -12.47
C ALA A 39 7.18 1.90 -11.27
N ALA A 40 6.30 0.90 -11.30
CA ALA A 40 6.19 -0.09 -10.24
C ALA A 40 7.46 -0.96 -10.12
N LEU A 41 8.03 -1.39 -11.26
CA LEU A 41 9.27 -2.16 -11.30
C LEU A 41 10.46 -1.35 -10.75
N ALA A 42 10.61 -0.11 -11.18
CA ALA A 42 11.69 0.77 -10.73
C ALA A 42 11.55 1.08 -9.22
N GLY A 43 10.33 1.38 -8.76
CA GLY A 43 10.04 1.57 -7.34
C GLY A 43 10.33 0.31 -6.51
N ARG A 44 9.97 -0.88 -7.00
CA ARG A 44 10.27 -2.15 -6.33
C ARG A 44 11.78 -2.39 -6.22
N LYS A 45 12.54 -2.13 -7.28
CA LYS A 45 14.01 -2.26 -7.26
C LYS A 45 14.64 -1.29 -6.25
N ALA A 46 14.15 -0.05 -6.20
CA ALA A 46 14.59 0.92 -5.19
C ALA A 46 14.29 0.42 -3.77
N LEU A 47 13.08 -0.09 -3.53
CA LEU A 47 12.68 -0.61 -2.22
C LEU A 47 13.50 -1.84 -1.81
N GLN A 48 13.70 -2.80 -2.72
CA GLN A 48 14.54 -3.98 -2.45
C GLN A 48 15.97 -3.59 -2.09
N ARG A 49 16.50 -2.56 -2.74
CA ARG A 49 17.83 -2.04 -2.45
C ARG A 49 17.88 -1.35 -1.08
N ILE A 50 16.86 -0.56 -0.74
CA ILE A 50 16.73 0.04 0.60
C ILE A 50 16.65 -1.05 1.67
N GLN A 51 15.86 -2.09 1.45
CA GLN A 51 15.70 -3.22 2.39
C GLN A 51 16.95 -4.09 2.49
N SER A 52 17.65 -4.28 1.39
CA SER A 52 18.90 -5.06 1.35
C SER A 52 20.07 -4.30 1.97
N ASN A 53 19.99 -2.98 2.10
CA ASN A 53 20.99 -2.19 2.76
C ASN A 53 20.73 -2.19 4.27
N ARG A 54 21.77 -2.43 5.09
CA ARG A 54 21.61 -2.43 6.56
C ARG A 54 21.45 -1.03 7.14
N SER A 55 21.69 0.01 6.35
CA SER A 55 21.51 1.41 6.76
C SER A 55 20.03 1.80 6.84
N SER A 56 19.72 2.86 7.59
CA SER A 56 18.36 3.38 7.68
C SER A 56 17.78 3.70 6.30
N ALA A 57 16.46 3.62 6.14
CA ALA A 57 15.80 3.92 4.87
C ALA A 57 16.12 5.35 4.39
N VAL A 58 16.23 6.29 5.34
CA VAL A 58 16.58 7.69 5.07
C VAL A 58 18.00 7.79 4.53
N GLU A 59 18.97 7.09 5.14
CA GLU A 59 20.35 7.01 4.68
C GLU A 59 20.42 6.43 3.25
N SER A 60 19.69 5.35 2.99
CA SER A 60 19.71 4.69 1.69
C SER A 60 19.13 5.57 0.58
N VAL A 61 18.07 6.33 0.85
CA VAL A 61 17.50 7.27 -0.12
C VAL A 61 18.42 8.48 -0.34
N THR A 62 19.12 8.93 0.71
CA THR A 62 19.97 10.12 0.65
C THR A 62 21.38 9.84 0.14
N GLN A 63 21.92 8.63 0.32
CA GLN A 63 23.31 8.29 -0.01
C GLN A 63 23.43 7.35 -1.21
N ASP A 64 22.48 6.43 -1.45
CA ASP A 64 22.60 5.46 -2.56
C ASP A 64 22.16 6.09 -3.89
N LYS A 65 23.13 6.35 -4.77
CA LYS A 65 22.91 6.90 -6.12
C LYS A 65 22.01 6.00 -6.99
N ARG A 66 22.04 4.69 -6.81
CA ARG A 66 21.19 3.75 -7.55
C ARG A 66 19.76 3.82 -7.04
N VAL A 67 19.55 3.92 -5.73
CA VAL A 67 18.21 4.17 -5.16
C VAL A 67 17.63 5.45 -5.73
N LYS A 68 18.40 6.55 -5.74
CA LYS A 68 17.96 7.81 -6.34
C LYS A 68 17.59 7.67 -7.81
N LYS A 69 18.41 6.95 -8.61
CA LYS A 69 18.16 6.75 -10.03
C LYS A 69 16.88 5.94 -10.29
N GLU A 70 16.65 4.87 -9.54
CA GLU A 70 15.45 4.05 -9.66
C GLU A 70 14.20 4.81 -9.22
N LEU A 71 14.28 5.61 -8.13
CA LEU A 71 13.19 6.49 -7.70
C LEU A 71 12.89 7.59 -8.72
N GLN A 72 13.92 8.18 -9.33
CA GLN A 72 13.75 9.16 -10.40
C GLN A 72 13.08 8.53 -11.62
N SER A 73 13.57 7.37 -12.07
CA SER A 73 12.96 6.62 -13.18
C SER A 73 11.50 6.24 -12.89
N ALA A 74 11.19 5.89 -11.64
CA ALA A 74 9.83 5.60 -11.22
C ALA A 74 8.95 6.86 -11.28
N ALA A 75 9.46 7.99 -10.78
CA ALA A 75 8.76 9.26 -10.79
C ALA A 75 8.49 9.78 -12.20
N ASP A 76 9.47 9.65 -13.11
CA ASP A 76 9.33 10.03 -14.51
C ASP A 76 8.27 9.18 -15.22
N SER A 77 8.34 7.85 -15.03
CA SER A 77 7.35 6.93 -15.61
C SER A 77 5.93 7.17 -15.05
N LEU A 78 5.81 7.49 -13.76
CA LEU A 78 4.55 7.84 -13.13
C LEU A 78 4.01 9.18 -13.65
N ARG A 79 4.89 10.14 -13.91
CA ARG A 79 4.52 11.44 -14.48
C ARG A 79 4.03 11.29 -15.91
N ASP A 80 4.71 10.50 -16.73
CA ASP A 80 4.26 10.17 -18.09
C ASP A 80 2.89 9.50 -18.06
N ALA A 81 2.69 8.53 -17.17
CA ALA A 81 1.38 7.91 -16.95
C ALA A 81 0.32 8.95 -16.52
N ALA A 82 0.67 9.86 -15.62
CA ALA A 82 -0.23 10.91 -15.14
C ALA A 82 -0.59 11.93 -16.22
N ASP A 83 0.35 12.26 -17.11
CA ASP A 83 0.16 13.19 -18.22
C ASP A 83 -0.69 12.55 -19.33
N ARG A 84 -0.47 11.27 -19.63
CA ARG A 84 -1.34 10.47 -20.53
C ARG A 84 -2.76 10.36 -20.00
N LEU A 85 -2.92 10.18 -18.69
CA LEU A 85 -4.22 10.23 -18.02
C LEU A 85 -4.87 11.62 -18.09
N LYS A 86 -4.09 12.68 -18.35
CA LYS A 86 -4.52 14.10 -18.33
C LYS A 86 -4.79 14.71 -19.71
N ALA A 87 -4.86 13.93 -20.80
CA ALA A 87 -5.23 14.40 -22.15
C ALA A 87 -6.40 15.42 -22.12
N PRO A 88 -6.41 16.45 -23.01
CA PRO A 88 -7.03 17.76 -22.78
C PRO A 88 -8.56 17.69 -22.71
N ALA A 89 -9.08 17.25 -21.57
CA ALA A 89 -10.48 17.40 -21.26
C ALA A 89 -10.73 18.90 -21.04
N LYS A 90 -11.60 19.48 -21.88
CA LYS A 90 -12.13 20.85 -21.75
C LYS A 90 -12.23 21.22 -20.27
N LYS A 91 -11.44 22.21 -19.84
CA LYS A 91 -11.17 22.59 -18.45
C LYS A 91 -12.44 22.55 -17.57
N LYS A 92 -12.73 21.42 -16.95
CA LYS A 92 -13.53 21.37 -15.72
C LYS A 92 -12.55 21.12 -14.59
N ARG A 93 -12.30 22.17 -13.80
CA ARG A 93 -11.49 22.07 -12.58
C ARG A 93 -12.20 21.09 -11.64
N HIS A 94 -11.66 19.89 -11.48
CA HIS A 94 -12.13 18.94 -10.47
C HIS A 94 -11.30 19.12 -9.20
N PRO A 95 -11.76 19.92 -8.21
CA PRO A 95 -11.00 20.22 -6.99
C PRO A 95 -10.66 18.94 -6.20
N ILE A 96 -11.50 17.91 -6.30
CA ILE A 96 -11.32 16.61 -5.66
C ILE A 96 -10.04 15.91 -6.13
N ARG A 97 -9.65 16.01 -7.40
CA ARG A 97 -8.41 15.37 -7.90
C ARG A 97 -7.16 15.99 -7.25
N LYS A 98 -7.17 17.31 -7.06
CA LYS A 98 -6.06 18.02 -6.39
C LYS A 98 -6.03 17.64 -4.90
N LEU A 99 -7.18 17.53 -4.26
CA LEU A 99 -7.29 17.09 -2.87
C LEU A 99 -6.81 15.64 -2.68
N LEU A 100 -7.17 14.73 -3.58
CA LEU A 100 -6.72 13.33 -3.56
C LEU A 100 -5.20 13.22 -3.72
N PHE A 101 -4.62 13.98 -4.66
CA PHE A 101 -3.18 14.01 -4.87
C PHE A 101 -2.43 14.55 -3.64
N VAL A 102 -2.90 15.66 -3.08
CA VAL A 102 -2.36 16.20 -1.83
C VAL A 102 -2.54 15.21 -0.68
N GLY A 103 -3.70 14.57 -0.57
CA GLY A 103 -3.98 13.56 0.46
C GLY A 103 -3.05 12.35 0.37
N ILE A 104 -2.75 11.86 -0.83
CA ILE A 104 -1.80 10.75 -1.03
C ILE A 104 -0.37 11.17 -0.66
N ILE A 105 0.08 12.34 -1.08
CA ILE A 105 1.42 12.82 -0.74
C ILE A 105 1.55 13.05 0.77
N THR A 106 0.63 13.82 1.36
CA THR A 106 0.66 14.14 2.78
C THR A 106 0.46 12.89 3.63
N GLY A 107 -0.51 12.03 3.27
CA GLY A 107 -0.76 10.76 3.95
C GLY A 107 0.43 9.80 3.86
N GLY A 108 1.06 9.71 2.68
CA GLY A 108 2.29 8.94 2.48
C GLY A 108 3.46 9.46 3.31
N LEU A 109 3.60 10.78 3.44
CA LEU A 109 4.65 11.39 4.25
C LEU A 109 4.42 11.14 5.75
N VAL A 110 3.17 11.32 6.23
CA VAL A 110 2.81 11.01 7.62
C VAL A 110 3.07 9.53 7.94
N LEU A 111 2.65 8.62 7.05
CA LEU A 111 2.94 7.19 7.21
C LEU A 111 4.45 6.90 7.18
N ALA A 112 5.22 7.57 6.34
CA ALA A 112 6.67 7.37 6.29
C ALA A 112 7.37 7.81 7.59
N PHE A 113 6.94 8.90 8.22
CA PHE A 113 7.57 9.46 9.43
C PHE A 113 6.96 9.00 10.75
N SER A 114 5.74 8.45 10.77
CA SER A 114 5.03 8.09 12.01
C SER A 114 4.80 6.59 12.15
N GLU A 115 5.48 5.98 13.12
CA GLU A 115 5.23 4.59 13.53
C GLU A 115 3.82 4.40 14.10
N SER A 116 3.31 5.39 14.84
CA SER A 116 1.96 5.38 15.39
C SER A 116 0.88 5.45 14.30
N ALA A 117 1.08 6.25 13.24
CA ALA A 117 0.16 6.28 12.10
C ALA A 117 0.17 4.97 11.30
N ARG A 118 1.33 4.33 11.14
CA ARG A 118 1.41 2.99 10.55
C ARG A 118 0.67 1.98 11.42
N LYS A 119 0.90 2.00 12.74
CA LYS A 119 0.24 1.10 13.67
C LYS A 119 -1.27 1.29 13.66
N SER A 120 -1.78 2.52 13.74
CA SER A 120 -3.22 2.79 13.63
C SER A 120 -3.82 2.45 12.27
N LEU A 121 -3.05 2.59 11.18
CA LEU A 121 -3.50 2.12 9.86
C LEU A 121 -3.61 0.60 9.83
N LEU A 122 -2.60 -0.11 10.36
CA LEU A 122 -2.64 -1.56 10.49
C LEU A 122 -3.79 -1.99 11.41
N ASP A 123 -4.00 -1.31 12.53
CA ASP A 123 -5.07 -1.56 13.49
C ASP A 123 -6.46 -1.33 12.87
N ALA A 124 -6.60 -0.28 12.04
CA ALA A 124 -7.84 0.00 11.32
C ALA A 124 -8.09 -0.96 10.15
N ILE A 125 -7.04 -1.53 9.54
CA ILE A 125 -7.14 -2.48 8.41
C ILE A 125 -7.32 -3.92 8.90
N PHE A 126 -6.60 -4.32 9.94
CA PHE A 126 -6.60 -5.68 10.48
C PHE A 126 -7.56 -5.84 11.65
N GLY A 127 -8.12 -4.74 12.17
CA GLY A 127 -9.05 -4.74 13.29
C GLY A 127 -8.30 -4.75 14.61
N ALA A 128 -8.56 -3.75 15.45
CA ALA A 128 -7.98 -3.62 16.79
C ALA A 128 -8.48 -4.69 17.78
N GLU A 129 -9.40 -5.55 17.36
CA GLU A 129 -10.13 -6.48 18.22
C GLU A 129 -10.54 -7.68 17.35
N GLU A 130 -9.75 -8.75 17.38
CA GLU A 130 -10.18 -10.15 17.47
C GLU A 130 -8.92 -11.02 17.47
N GLU A 131 -8.60 -11.58 18.64
CA GLU A 131 -7.62 -12.65 18.77
C GLU A 131 -7.94 -13.71 17.72
N PHE A 132 -7.11 -13.81 16.68
CA PHE A 132 -6.99 -15.10 16.02
C PHE A 132 -6.47 -16.04 17.10
N VAL A 133 -7.39 -16.72 17.78
CA VAL A 133 -7.09 -17.98 18.46
C VAL A 133 -6.54 -18.85 17.36
N TYR A 134 -5.21 -18.92 17.28
CA TYR A 134 -4.54 -19.95 16.54
C TYR A 134 -4.90 -21.23 17.31
N THR A 135 -5.99 -21.87 16.92
CA THR A 135 -6.20 -23.27 17.23
C THR A 135 -5.13 -24.02 16.43
N SER A 136 -3.93 -24.01 17.00
CA SER A 136 -2.93 -25.03 16.75
C SER A 136 -3.57 -26.33 17.24
N THR A 137 -4.27 -27.05 16.38
CA THR A 137 -4.35 -28.51 16.53
C THR A 137 -2.96 -29.06 16.20
N THR A 138 -2.01 -28.82 17.09
CA THR A 138 -0.89 -29.74 17.27
C THR A 138 -1.33 -30.65 18.39
N SER A 139 -1.82 -31.84 18.04
CA SER A 139 -1.80 -32.96 18.96
C SER A 139 -0.37 -33.13 19.47
N THR A 140 -0.09 -32.57 20.63
CA THR A 140 1.06 -32.93 21.46
C THR A 140 0.46 -33.36 22.77
N GLU A 141 0.09 -34.64 22.79
CA GLU A 141 0.51 -35.58 23.82
C GLU A 141 0.80 -34.94 25.19
N SER A 142 -0.23 -35.00 26.03
CA SER A 142 -0.14 -35.27 27.46
C SER A 142 1.24 -35.11 28.11
N ALA A 143 1.52 -33.90 28.60
CA ALA A 143 2.41 -33.71 29.74
C ALA A 143 1.61 -33.02 30.85
N GLN A 144 0.72 -33.79 31.50
CA GLN A 144 0.14 -33.39 32.78
C GLN A 144 1.25 -33.38 33.84
N THR A 145 1.66 -32.18 34.16
CA THR A 145 2.07 -31.73 35.50
C THR A 145 1.26 -32.44 36.59
N ASN A 146 1.93 -32.99 37.60
CA ASN A 146 1.50 -32.90 39.01
C ASN A 146 2.62 -33.38 39.94
N GLY A 147 3.15 -32.46 40.76
CA GLY A 147 3.80 -32.84 42.03
C GLY A 147 5.01 -32.02 42.41
N THR A 148 4.82 -31.02 43.28
CA THR A 148 5.76 -30.60 44.33
C THR A 148 4.92 -29.86 45.38
N PRO A 149 5.22 -29.85 46.70
CA PRO A 149 6.52 -30.17 47.32
C PRO A 149 6.49 -30.82 48.75
N VAL A 150 7.70 -31.15 49.26
CA VAL A 150 8.18 -31.30 50.66
C VAL A 150 7.61 -32.38 51.61
N GLY A 151 8.52 -33.14 52.25
CA GLY A 151 8.47 -33.38 53.71
C GLY A 151 8.47 -34.83 54.20
N GLU A 152 9.56 -35.18 54.90
CA GLU A 152 9.85 -36.37 55.74
C GLU A 152 10.23 -37.70 55.06
#